data_AF-A0A2S1JT50-F1
#
_entry.id   AF-A0A2S1JT50-F1
#
_cell.length_a   1.000
_cell.length_b   1.000
_cell.length_c   1.000
_cell.angle_alpha   90.00
_cell.angle_beta   90.00
_cell.angle_gamma   90.00
#
_symmetry.space_group_name_H-M   'P 1'
#
loop_
_entity.id
_entity.type
_entity.pdbx_description
1 polymer ?
#
loop_
_entity_poly.entity_id
_entity_poly.type
_entity_poly.pdbx_seq_one_letter_code
_entity_poly.pdbx_strand_id
1 'polypeptide(L)' 'MVELRVIEKNDQTLLVRCLIDDAVLKYLSSRIPHFYSKDAFWWVDVGSKEEGIACSGFFVGL' A
#
# COMPACT_ATOMS: atom_id res chain seq x y z
N MET A 1 11.20 -0.66 -15.93
CA MET A 1 10.98 -2.10 -15.65
C MET A 1 10.11 -2.15 -14.41
N VAL A 2 9.07 -2.98 -14.41
CA VAL A 2 8.18 -3.15 -13.25
C VAL A 2 8.64 -4.38 -12.50
N GLU A 3 8.82 -4.25 -11.18
CA GLU A 3 9.30 -5.31 -10.30
C GLU A 3 8.49 -5.35 -9.01
N LEU A 4 8.47 -6.51 -8.37
CA LEU A 4 7.92 -6.67 -7.03
C LEU A 4 9.04 -6.43 -6.01
N ARG A 5 8.77 -5.59 -5.02
CA ARG A 5 9.72 -5.33 -3.94
C ARG A 5 9.01 -5.25 -2.60
N VAL A 6 9.72 -5.58 -1.52
CA VAL A 6 9.21 -5.38 -0.15
C VAL A 6 8.88 -3.91 0.08
N ILE A 7 7.69 -3.64 0.62
CA ILE A 7 7.28 -2.28 0.99
C ILE A 7 8.11 -1.80 2.18
N GLU A 8 8.73 -0.63 2.04
CA GLU A 8 9.58 -0.05 3.08
C GLU A 8 8.87 1.07 3.83
N LYS A 9 9.42 1.48 4.98
CA LYS A 9 8.85 2.57 5.80
C LYS A 9 8.69 3.88 5.03
N ASN A 10 9.57 4.15 4.06
CA ASN A 10 9.48 5.35 3.22
C ASN A 10 8.29 5.32 2.25
N ASP A 11 7.76 4.14 1.93
CA ASP A 11 6.62 4.00 1.02
C ASP A 11 5.28 4.19 1.74
N GLN A 12 5.27 4.28 3.07
CA GLN A 12 4.04 4.39 3.88
C GLN A 12 3.12 5.52 3.39
N THR A 13 3.67 6.69 3.09
CA THR A 13 2.87 7.83 2.62
C THR A 13 2.23 7.54 1.25
N LEU A 14 2.95 6.87 0.35
CA LEU A 14 2.43 6.49 -0.97
C LEU A 14 1.41 5.36 -0.86
N LEU A 15 1.66 4.38 0.01
CA LEU A 15 0.75 3.28 0.32
C LEU A 15 -0.60 3.81 0.86
N VAL A 16 -0.56 4.68 1.87
CA VAL A 16 -1.77 5.33 2.41
C VAL A 16 -2.50 6.05 1.29
N ARG A 17 -1.77 6.77 0.42
CA ARG A 17 -2.34 7.51 -0.70
C ARG A 17 -3.02 6.60 -1.73
N CYS A 18 -2.45 5.43 -2.02
CA CYS A 18 -3.08 4.42 -2.87
C CYS A 18 -4.35 3.85 -2.23
N LEU A 19 -4.34 3.59 -0.91
CA LEU A 19 -5.46 2.96 -0.21
C LEU A 19 -6.64 3.91 0.07
N ILE A 20 -6.44 5.22 -0.05
CA ILE A 20 -7.50 6.24 0.01
C ILE A 20 -7.98 6.69 -1.37
N ASP A 21 -7.38 6.21 -2.45
CA ASP A 21 -7.81 6.55 -3.81
C ASP A 21 -9.14 5.85 -4.13
N ASP A 22 -10.15 6.61 -4.55
CA ASP A 22 -11.48 6.08 -4.91
C ASP A 22 -11.42 4.98 -5.98
N ALA A 23 -10.44 5.04 -6.90
CA ALA A 23 -10.23 4.02 -7.91
C ALA A 23 -9.69 2.70 -7.33
N VAL A 24 -9.05 2.73 -6.16
CA VAL A 24 -8.53 1.56 -5.45
C VAL A 24 -9.53 1.08 -4.41
N LEU A 25 -10.23 1.99 -3.73
CA LEU A 25 -11.26 1.70 -2.73
C LEU A 25 -12.33 0.72 -3.22
N LYS A 26 -12.71 0.77 -4.50
CA LYS A 26 -13.66 -0.19 -5.09
C LYS A 26 -13.18 -1.64 -5.13
N TYR A 27 -11.86 -1.88 -5.06
CA TYR A 27 -11.26 -3.22 -4.99
C TYR A 27 -10.97 -3.66 -3.56
N LEU A 28 -11.04 -2.73 -2.61
CA LEU A 28 -10.81 -2.99 -1.21
C LEU A 28 -12.05 -3.60 -0.56
N SER A 29 -11.82 -4.49 0.41
CA SER A 29 -12.91 -5.17 1.11
C SER A 29 -13.75 -4.18 1.91
N SER A 30 -15.08 -4.20 1.72
CA SER A 30 -16.04 -3.40 2.48
C SER A 30 -16.06 -3.71 3.98
N ARG A 31 -15.35 -4.77 4.42
CA ARG A 31 -15.19 -5.13 5.84
C ARG A 31 -14.14 -4.28 6.56
N ILE A 32 -13.32 -3.54 5.83
CA ILE A 32 -12.27 -2.71 6.41
C ILE A 32 -12.79 -1.27 6.43
N PRO A 33 -12.75 -0.58 7.59
CA PRO A 33 -13.26 0.78 7.68
C PRO A 33 -12.59 1.68 6.65
N HIS A 34 -13.35 2.58 6.04
CA HIS A 34 -12.78 3.75 5.36
C HIS A 34 -11.79 4.41 6.35
N PHE A 35 -10.62 4.85 5.87
CA PHE A 35 -9.44 5.28 6.64
C PHE A 35 -8.35 4.21 6.89
N TYR A 36 -7.82 3.67 5.79
CA TYR A 36 -6.61 2.81 5.75
C TYR A 36 -5.33 3.44 6.30
N SER A 37 -5.36 4.68 6.80
CA SER A 37 -4.18 5.37 7.31
C SER A 37 -3.52 4.58 8.43
N LYS A 38 -4.29 4.05 9.39
CA LYS A 38 -3.74 3.28 10.52
C LYS A 38 -3.32 1.87 10.12
N ASP A 39 -4.14 1.21 9.28
CA ASP A 39 -3.88 -0.15 8.82
C ASP A 39 -2.68 -0.22 7.88
N ALA A 40 -2.45 0.80 7.04
CA ALA A 40 -1.27 0.90 6.19
C ALA A 40 0.03 0.99 7.01
N PHE A 41 0.03 1.75 8.11
CA PHE A 41 1.18 1.77 9.02
C PHE A 41 1.41 0.40 9.66
N TRP A 42 0.33 -0.27 10.07
CA TRP A 42 0.42 -1.63 10.58
C TRP A 42 0.94 -2.61 9.53
N TRP A 43 0.51 -2.52 8.27
CA TRP A 43 0.99 -3.39 7.19
C TRP A 43 2.48 -3.27 6.92
N VAL A 44 3.03 -2.06 6.96
CA VAL A 44 4.47 -1.86 6.74
C VAL A 44 5.32 -2.27 7.96
N ASP A 45 4.81 -2.12 9.18
CA ASP A 45 5.60 -2.35 10.40
C ASP A 45 5.41 -3.77 10.99
N VAL A 46 4.21 -4.34 10.88
CA VAL A 46 3.79 -5.58 11.55
C VAL A 46 3.15 -6.59 10.60
N GLY A 47 2.42 -6.11 9.59
CA GLY A 47 1.74 -6.95 8.62
C GLY A 47 2.70 -7.76 7.77
N SER A 48 2.12 -8.70 7.02
CA SER A 48 2.83 -9.53 6.04
C SER A 48 3.73 -8.59 5.22
N LYS A 49 5.04 -8.91 5.13
CA LYS A 49 6.03 -8.17 4.35
C LYS A 49 5.72 -8.32 2.86
N GLU A 50 4.56 -7.82 2.46
CA GLU A 50 4.00 -8.00 1.15
C GLU A 50 4.85 -7.22 0.16
N GLU A 51 4.96 -7.77 -1.04
CA GLU A 51 5.65 -7.10 -2.11
C GLU A 51 4.69 -6.10 -2.76
N GLY A 52 5.13 -4.85 -2.86
CA GLY A 52 4.48 -3.82 -3.66
C GLY A 52 5.07 -3.79 -5.06
N ILE A 53 4.33 -3.16 -5.97
CA ILE A 53 4.76 -2.89 -7.34
C ILE A 53 5.69 -1.67 -7.31
N ALA A 54 6.91 -1.85 -7.82
CA ALA A 54 7.87 -0.78 -8.03
C ALA A 54 8.20 -0.61 -9.52
N CYS A 55 8.40 0.64 -9.93
CA CYS A 55 8.90 0.98 -11.25
C CYS A 55 10.17 1.82 -11.10
N SER A 56 11.29 1.32 -11.61
CA SER A 56 12.59 1.98 -11.51
C SER A 56 12.98 2.32 -10.06
N GLY A 57 12.68 1.42 -9.11
CA GLY A 57 12.94 1.60 -7.68
C GLY A 57 11.93 2.45 -6.90
N PHE A 58 10.90 3.00 -7.56
CA PHE A 58 9.84 3.77 -6.89
C PHE A 58 8.58 2.95 -6.69
N PHE A 59 8.01 2.97 -5.49
CA PHE A 59 6.70 2.36 -5.22
C PHE A 59 5.60 3.06 -6.03
N VAL A 60 4.83 2.27 -6.77
CA VAL A 60 3.75 2.76 -7.64
C VAL A 60 2.39 2.12 -7.33
N GLY A 61 2.35 1.06 -6.52
CA GLY A 61 1.08 0.44 -6.13
C GLY A 61 1.24 -0.89 -5.39
N LEU A 62 0.09 -1.46 -5.01
CA LEU A 62 -0.07 -2.82 -4.51
C LEU A 62 -0.51 -3.74 -5.64
#